data_AF-A0A7G1IUK5-F1
#
_entry.id   AF-A0A7G1IUK5-F1
#
_cell.length_a   1.000
_cell.length_b   1.000
_cell.length_c   1.000
_cell.angle_alpha   90.00
_cell.angle_beta   90.00
_cell.angle_gamma   90.00
#
_symmetry.space_group_name_H-M   'P 1'
#
loop_
_entity.id
_entity.type
_entity.pdbx_description
1 polymer ?
#
loop_
_entity_poly.entity_id
_entity_poly.type
_entity_poly.pdbx_seq_one_letter_code
_entity_poly.pdbx_strand_id
1 'polypeptide(L)'
;MQKAQEEVNSANFQQLLRDMNATAGIGQITNVTLNSKDKVEITKIAADGRGVVKVPVTYTADGRTYDTTVDIEVNVVKSTTDKLVVFEGDKITNGQVKSSVTSATIDTKAGVVNNPNEADVFSTTGKAGEAGLKIPTTVTHDSNGTNINETVEVPVLVLPKATGEVEVHKGASVDKVKEVAKAKAQTLTEAADFKGKLPTGATVTVGDITEEVLATITAEKGTNKGVVNVPATYTVDGKAYNTTVPVTINVAGSETKRYIH
;
A
#
# COMPACT_ATOMS: atom_id res chain seq x y z
N MET A 1 19.86 19.29 -11.65
CA MET A 1 20.30 20.47 -12.43
C MET A 1 19.45 21.70 -12.13
N GLN A 2 18.11 21.60 -12.12
CA GLN A 2 17.23 22.74 -11.81
C GLN A 2 17.37 23.30 -10.39
N LYS A 3 17.41 22.42 -9.36
CA LYS A 3 17.65 22.82 -7.96
C LYS A 3 18.98 23.56 -7.77
N ALA A 4 20.02 23.18 -8.51
CA ALA A 4 21.31 23.86 -8.50
C ALA A 4 21.25 25.25 -9.17
N GLN A 5 20.45 25.39 -10.23
CA GLN A 5 20.24 26.65 -10.92
C GLN A 5 19.41 27.64 -10.09
N GLU A 6 18.41 27.14 -9.35
CA GLU A 6 17.56 27.94 -8.45
C GLU A 6 18.31 28.40 -7.20
N GLU A 7 19.11 27.53 -6.58
CA GLU A 7 19.88 27.87 -5.38
C GLU A 7 20.94 28.95 -5.66
N VAL A 8 21.60 28.88 -6.82
CA VAL A 8 22.57 29.89 -7.28
C VAL A 8 21.91 31.22 -7.63
N ASN A 9 20.63 31.20 -8.01
CA ASN A 9 19.83 32.40 -8.25
C ASN A 9 19.08 32.88 -6.99
N SER A 10 19.20 32.17 -5.86
CA SER A 10 18.50 32.50 -4.62
C SER A 10 19.01 33.82 -4.03
N ALA A 11 18.11 34.56 -3.37
CA ALA A 11 18.46 35.80 -2.69
C ALA A 11 19.55 35.61 -1.62
N ASN A 12 19.59 34.44 -0.97
CA ASN A 12 20.58 34.09 0.04
C ASN A 12 21.98 33.91 -0.55
N PHE A 13 22.10 33.20 -1.69
CA PHE A 13 23.39 33.06 -2.38
C PHE A 13 23.89 34.38 -2.95
N GLN A 14 22.99 35.20 -3.50
CA GLN A 14 23.32 36.54 -3.97
C GLN A 14 23.73 37.47 -2.82
N GLN A 15 23.17 37.29 -1.62
CA GLN A 15 23.58 38.04 -0.43
C GLN A 15 24.95 37.57 0.10
N LEU A 16 25.22 36.27 0.11
CA LEU A 16 26.54 35.73 0.45
C LEU A 16 27.65 36.29 -0.45
N LEU A 17 27.39 36.40 -1.76
CA LEU A 17 28.33 37.05 -2.71
C LEU A 17 28.55 38.54 -2.38
N ARG A 18 27.52 39.27 -1.95
CA ARG A 18 27.64 40.67 -1.52
C ARG A 18 28.40 40.81 -0.21
N ASP A 19 28.19 39.91 0.73
CA ASP A 19 28.85 39.92 2.04
C ASP A 19 30.33 39.53 1.92
N MET A 20 30.68 38.63 1.00
CA MET A 20 32.06 38.34 0.61
C MET A 20 32.74 39.58 -0.02
N ASN A 21 32.00 40.36 -0.82
CA ASN A 21 32.44 41.63 -1.40
C ASN A 21 32.76 42.70 -0.34
N ALA A 22 32.14 42.62 0.84
CA ALA A 22 32.34 43.57 1.93
C ALA A 22 33.49 43.18 2.89
N THR A 23 33.87 41.89 2.92
CA THR A 23 34.74 41.34 3.98
C THR A 23 36.21 41.17 3.54
N ALA A 24 36.50 41.25 2.25
CA ALA A 24 37.87 41.22 1.75
C ALA A 24 38.18 42.52 1.03
N GLY A 25 39.35 43.13 1.27
CA GLY A 25 39.86 44.29 0.52
C GLY A 25 40.22 43.96 -0.94
N ILE A 26 39.38 43.17 -1.61
CA ILE A 26 39.45 42.75 -3.00
C ILE A 26 38.43 43.62 -3.72
N GLY A 27 38.83 44.23 -4.84
CA GLY A 27 38.03 45.22 -5.54
C GLY A 27 36.64 44.73 -5.97
N GLN A 28 35.81 45.70 -6.37
CA GLN A 28 34.41 45.54 -6.75
C GLN A 28 34.20 44.33 -7.70
N ILE A 29 33.70 43.19 -7.19
CA ILE A 29 33.34 42.04 -8.03
C ILE A 29 32.21 42.51 -8.96
N THR A 30 32.53 42.65 -10.24
CA THR A 30 31.60 43.03 -11.30
C THR A 30 31.56 41.91 -12.33
N ASN A 31 30.34 41.56 -12.78
CA ASN A 31 30.06 40.52 -13.79
C ASN A 31 30.41 39.07 -13.37
N VAL A 32 29.68 38.53 -12.39
CA VAL A 32 29.64 37.08 -12.12
C VAL A 32 28.93 36.37 -13.28
N THR A 33 29.61 35.49 -14.01
CA THR A 33 29.03 34.68 -15.10
C THR A 33 29.09 33.21 -14.73
N LEU A 34 27.92 32.62 -14.48
CA LEU A 34 27.80 31.22 -14.08
C LEU A 34 27.91 30.31 -15.31
N ASN A 35 29.09 29.71 -15.53
CA ASN A 35 29.31 28.77 -16.62
C ASN A 35 28.99 27.33 -16.17
N SER A 36 27.72 26.95 -16.13
CA SER A 36 27.29 25.56 -15.82
C SER A 36 27.55 24.54 -16.95
N LYS A 37 28.35 24.91 -17.97
CA LYS A 37 28.56 24.10 -19.19
C LYS A 37 29.44 22.87 -18.97
N ASP A 38 30.23 22.81 -17.89
CA ASP A 38 31.09 21.67 -17.60
C ASP A 38 30.63 20.92 -16.34
N LYS A 39 30.20 19.67 -16.58
CA LYS A 39 29.94 18.56 -15.62
C LYS A 39 29.72 18.97 -14.16
N VAL A 40 28.45 19.13 -13.79
CA VAL A 40 28.02 18.97 -12.40
C VAL A 40 28.25 17.51 -11.99
N GLU A 41 29.21 17.25 -11.10
CA GLU A 41 29.50 15.91 -10.59
C GLU A 41 28.80 15.68 -9.24
N ILE A 42 27.99 14.63 -9.14
CA ILE A 42 27.45 14.14 -7.86
C ILE A 42 28.54 13.29 -7.22
N THR A 43 29.35 13.89 -6.35
CA THR A 43 30.55 13.24 -5.80
C THR A 43 30.23 12.10 -4.82
N LYS A 44 29.08 12.14 -4.12
CA LYS A 44 28.56 11.02 -3.30
C LYS A 44 27.16 11.34 -2.74
N ILE A 45 26.32 10.31 -2.59
CA ILE A 45 25.12 10.33 -1.74
C ILE A 45 25.42 9.41 -0.55
N ALA A 46 25.29 9.92 0.67
CA ALA A 46 25.44 9.16 1.91
C ALA A 46 24.26 8.19 2.10
N ALA A 47 24.44 7.15 2.92
CA ALA A 47 23.43 6.11 3.14
C ALA A 47 22.11 6.64 3.75
N ASP A 48 22.14 7.84 4.34
CA ASP A 48 21.00 8.57 4.89
C ASP A 48 20.34 9.53 3.88
N GLY A 49 20.70 9.43 2.59
CA GLY A 49 20.09 10.21 1.51
C GLY A 49 20.72 11.60 1.28
N ARG A 50 21.64 12.04 2.13
CA ARG A 50 22.29 13.36 1.98
C ARG A 50 23.46 13.27 1.00
N GLY A 51 23.44 14.10 -0.03
CA GLY A 51 24.53 14.25 -1.00
C GLY A 51 25.03 15.68 -1.07
N VAL A 52 26.25 15.86 -1.58
CA VAL A 52 26.78 17.18 -1.90
C VAL A 52 27.09 17.22 -3.38
N VAL A 53 26.44 18.14 -4.09
CA VAL A 53 26.63 18.41 -5.51
C VAL A 53 27.59 19.59 -5.64
N LYS A 54 28.74 19.39 -6.28
CA LYS A 54 29.71 20.46 -6.49
C LYS A 54 29.44 21.14 -7.82
N VAL A 55 29.16 22.43 -7.77
CA VAL A 55 28.92 23.25 -8.96
C VAL A 55 30.14 24.12 -9.21
N PRO A 56 30.87 23.94 -10.32
CA PRO A 56 31.96 24.84 -10.67
C PRO A 56 31.42 26.23 -10.98
N VAL A 57 32.09 27.26 -10.47
CA VAL A 57 31.75 28.67 -10.65
C VAL A 57 33.01 29.40 -11.10
N THR A 58 32.88 30.15 -12.20
CA THR A 58 33.92 31.05 -12.67
C THR A 58 33.47 32.49 -12.44
N TYR A 59 34.32 33.34 -11.87
CA TYR A 59 34.02 34.77 -11.69
C TYR A 59 35.20 35.65 -12.09
N THR A 60 34.92 36.89 -12.50
CA THR A 60 35.96 37.88 -12.82
C THR A 60 35.97 38.97 -11.76
N ALA A 61 37.14 39.28 -11.22
CA ALA A 61 37.36 40.39 -10.31
C ALA A 61 38.67 41.10 -10.69
N ASP A 62 38.64 42.43 -10.73
CA ASP A 62 39.80 43.27 -11.08
C ASP A 62 40.49 42.86 -12.40
N GLY A 63 39.70 42.46 -13.41
CA GLY A 63 40.19 42.05 -14.73
C GLY A 63 40.86 40.67 -14.78
N ARG A 64 40.79 39.88 -13.69
CA ARG A 64 41.28 38.49 -13.61
C ARG A 64 40.13 37.51 -13.39
N THR A 65 40.22 36.35 -14.02
CA THR A 65 39.23 35.28 -13.89
C THR A 65 39.68 34.24 -12.87
N TYR A 66 38.75 33.79 -12.03
CA TYR A 66 38.96 32.84 -10.95
C TYR A 66 37.94 31.71 -11.06
N ASP A 67 38.39 30.47 -10.80
CA ASP A 67 37.53 29.30 -10.70
C ASP A 67 37.39 28.87 -9.23
N THR A 68 36.17 28.52 -8.84
CA THR A 68 35.82 28.00 -7.52
C THR A 68 34.72 26.94 -7.65
N THR A 69 34.34 26.30 -6.55
CA THR A 69 33.22 25.36 -6.50
C THR A 69 32.28 25.74 -5.38
N VAL A 70 30.98 25.67 -5.65
CA VAL A 70 29.92 25.80 -4.64
C VAL A 70 29.40 24.41 -4.32
N ASP A 71 29.38 24.07 -3.03
CA ASP A 71 28.82 22.83 -2.53
C ASP A 71 27.31 23.03 -2.31
N ILE A 72 26.49 22.22 -2.98
CA ILE A 72 25.03 22.23 -2.83
C ILE A 72 24.62 20.95 -2.11
N GLU A 73 24.07 21.10 -0.91
CA GLU A 73 23.48 19.99 -0.19
C GLU A 73 22.18 19.54 -0.87
N VAL A 74 22.08 18.25 -1.16
CA VAL A 74 20.87 17.61 -1.68
C VAL A 74 20.44 16.54 -0.70
N ASN A 75 19.14 16.46 -0.40
CA ASN A 75 18.58 15.38 0.40
C ASN A 75 17.66 14.55 -0.49
N VAL A 76 17.99 13.26 -0.62
CA VAL A 76 17.15 12.28 -1.32
C VAL A 76 16.21 11.67 -0.30
N VAL A 77 14.95 12.11 -0.37
CA VAL A 77 13.85 11.54 0.40
C VAL A 77 13.10 10.53 -0.48
N LYS A 78 12.60 9.46 0.13
CA LYS A 78 11.86 8.40 -0.58
C LYS A 78 10.54 8.13 0.13
N SER A 79 9.48 7.97 -0.65
CA SER A 79 8.18 7.55 -0.14
C SER A 79 8.23 6.09 0.30
N THR A 80 7.50 5.74 1.37
CA THR A 80 7.44 4.37 1.90
C THR A 80 6.07 3.76 1.65
N THR A 81 6.00 2.43 1.59
CA THR A 81 4.75 1.71 1.38
C THR A 81 4.51 0.66 2.44
N ASP A 82 3.25 0.53 2.84
CA ASP A 82 2.76 -0.52 3.73
C ASP A 82 2.09 -1.62 2.92
N LYS A 83 2.01 -2.81 3.53
CA LYS A 83 1.34 -3.97 2.93
C LYS A 83 -0.17 -3.77 2.91
N LEU A 84 -0.76 -3.76 1.72
CA LEU A 84 -2.20 -3.77 1.53
C LEU A 84 -2.71 -5.21 1.69
N VAL A 85 -3.54 -5.45 2.71
CA VAL A 85 -4.14 -6.76 2.98
C VAL A 85 -5.61 -6.75 2.57
N VAL A 86 -5.99 -7.69 1.72
CA VAL A 86 -7.36 -7.85 1.19
C VAL A 86 -7.76 -9.33 1.20
N PHE A 87 -9.05 -9.62 1.12
CA PHE A 87 -9.49 -11.00 0.95
C PHE A 87 -9.66 -11.37 -0.52
N GLU A 88 -9.54 -12.66 -0.80
CA GLU A 88 -9.83 -13.23 -2.11
C GLU A 88 -11.24 -12.83 -2.58
N GLY A 89 -11.32 -12.42 -3.85
CA GLY A 89 -12.53 -11.92 -4.48
C GLY A 89 -12.88 -10.46 -4.17
N ASP A 90 -12.19 -9.79 -3.23
CA ASP A 90 -12.42 -8.37 -2.98
C ASP A 90 -11.79 -7.51 -4.09
N LYS A 91 -12.49 -6.45 -4.49
CA LYS A 91 -11.97 -5.45 -5.42
C LYS A 91 -11.02 -4.50 -4.68
N ILE A 92 -9.81 -4.33 -5.21
CA ILE A 92 -8.87 -3.31 -4.74
C ILE A 92 -9.30 -1.95 -5.28
N THR A 93 -9.33 -0.95 -4.40
CA THR A 93 -9.72 0.43 -4.74
C THR A 93 -8.51 1.36 -4.74
N ASN A 94 -8.59 2.46 -5.51
CA ASN A 94 -7.56 3.50 -5.53
C ASN A 94 -7.30 4.07 -4.13
N GLY A 95 -8.35 4.20 -3.31
CA GLY A 95 -8.24 4.68 -1.93
C GLY A 95 -7.36 3.78 -1.06
N GLN A 96 -7.53 2.46 -1.16
CA GLN A 96 -6.71 1.48 -0.42
C GLN A 96 -5.23 1.52 -0.84
N VAL A 97 -4.97 1.66 -2.15
CA VAL A 97 -3.60 1.77 -2.66
C VAL A 97 -2.96 3.06 -2.15
N LYS A 98 -3.67 4.20 -2.25
CA LYS A 98 -3.19 5.49 -1.76
C LYS A 98 -2.92 5.52 -0.26
N SER A 99 -3.81 4.96 0.56
CA SER A 99 -3.62 4.91 2.01
C SER A 99 -2.46 4.03 2.44
N SER A 100 -1.95 3.18 1.54
CA SER A 100 -0.78 2.33 1.79
C SER A 100 0.54 3.01 1.39
N VAL A 101 0.51 4.28 0.96
CA VAL A 101 1.71 5.06 0.59
C VAL A 101 1.87 6.23 1.56
N THR A 102 3.02 6.30 2.22
CA THR A 102 3.45 7.50 2.95
C THR A 102 4.38 8.30 2.06
N SER A 103 3.94 9.46 1.58
CA SER A 103 4.75 10.29 0.69
C SER A 103 5.91 10.94 1.42
N ALA A 104 7.04 11.04 0.72
CA ALA A 104 8.16 11.86 1.16
C ALA A 104 7.79 13.35 1.17
N THR A 105 8.54 14.13 1.97
CA THR A 105 8.41 15.59 2.05
C THR A 105 9.63 16.26 1.44
N ILE A 106 9.43 17.16 0.48
CA ILE A 106 10.47 17.97 -0.16
C ILE A 106 10.19 19.44 0.15
N ASP A 107 11.19 20.16 0.65
CA ASP A 107 11.12 21.61 0.92
C ASP A 107 9.84 22.00 1.70
N THR A 108 9.51 21.19 2.74
CA THR A 108 8.31 21.26 3.62
C THR A 108 6.96 20.89 3.00
N LYS A 109 6.90 20.48 1.73
CA LYS A 109 5.69 20.01 1.06
C LYS A 109 5.70 18.49 0.90
N ALA A 110 4.65 17.83 1.37
CA ALA A 110 4.45 16.41 1.13
C ALA A 110 4.07 16.16 -0.34
N GLY A 111 4.58 15.07 -0.92
CA GLY A 111 4.17 14.63 -2.24
C GLY A 111 2.70 14.21 -2.28
N VAL A 112 2.07 14.36 -3.45
CA VAL A 112 0.69 13.94 -3.70
C VAL A 112 0.69 12.53 -4.26
N VAL A 113 0.05 11.59 -3.56
CA VAL A 113 -0.10 10.21 -4.05
C VAL A 113 -1.19 10.16 -5.12
N ASN A 114 -0.84 9.64 -6.29
CA ASN A 114 -1.75 9.49 -7.43
C ASN A 114 -2.52 8.18 -7.37
N ASN A 115 -3.53 8.06 -8.21
CA ASN A 115 -4.20 6.76 -8.41
C ASN A 115 -3.22 5.81 -9.12
N PRO A 116 -3.27 4.50 -8.82
CA PRO A 116 -2.63 3.52 -9.69
C PRO A 116 -3.29 3.52 -11.08
N ASN A 117 -2.60 3.02 -12.09
CA ASN A 117 -3.26 2.78 -13.38
C ASN A 117 -4.24 1.61 -13.23
N GLU A 118 -5.40 1.70 -13.88
CA GLU A 118 -6.42 0.65 -13.79
C GLU A 118 -5.92 -0.71 -14.30
N ALA A 119 -5.06 -0.72 -15.33
CA ALA A 119 -4.48 -1.95 -15.88
C ALA A 119 -3.53 -2.66 -14.91
N ASP A 120 -2.96 -1.92 -13.94
CA ASP A 120 -2.04 -2.45 -12.94
C ASP A 120 -2.78 -2.99 -11.70
N VAL A 121 -4.06 -2.64 -11.53
CA VAL A 121 -4.91 -3.15 -10.45
C VAL A 121 -5.50 -4.49 -10.83
N PHE A 122 -4.89 -5.57 -10.35
CA PHE A 122 -5.29 -6.94 -10.66
C PHE A 122 -6.51 -7.41 -9.84
N SER A 123 -7.16 -8.47 -10.33
CA SER A 123 -8.20 -9.20 -9.60
C SER A 123 -7.59 -10.10 -8.52
N THR A 124 -8.18 -10.10 -7.33
CA THR A 124 -7.73 -10.92 -6.18
C THR A 124 -8.24 -12.37 -6.24
N THR A 125 -9.13 -12.69 -7.17
CA THR A 125 -9.67 -14.05 -7.34
C THR A 125 -8.56 -15.03 -7.73
N GLY A 126 -8.42 -16.13 -6.98
CA GLY A 126 -7.40 -17.15 -7.22
C GLY A 126 -5.99 -16.73 -6.81
N LYS A 127 -5.82 -15.57 -6.16
CA LYS A 127 -4.52 -15.00 -5.78
C LYS A 127 -4.13 -15.22 -4.32
N ALA A 128 -4.98 -15.90 -3.53
CA ALA A 128 -4.68 -16.19 -2.14
C ALA A 128 -3.42 -17.07 -2.01
N GLY A 129 -2.49 -16.63 -1.15
CA GLY A 129 -1.20 -17.30 -0.96
C GLY A 129 -0.14 -17.04 -2.03
N GLU A 130 -0.46 -16.28 -3.09
CA GLU A 130 0.53 -15.88 -4.10
C GLU A 130 1.48 -14.82 -3.53
N ALA A 131 2.79 -15.05 -3.69
CA ALA A 131 3.83 -14.13 -3.24
C ALA A 131 4.16 -13.08 -4.31
N GLY A 132 4.67 -11.92 -3.87
CA GLY A 132 5.20 -10.90 -4.79
C GLY A 132 4.16 -10.07 -5.53
N LEU A 133 2.88 -10.15 -5.13
CA LEU A 133 1.83 -9.29 -5.64
C LEU A 133 2.10 -7.83 -5.27
N LYS A 134 2.07 -6.93 -6.25
CA LYS A 134 2.34 -5.51 -6.07
C LYS A 134 1.51 -4.68 -7.03
N ILE A 135 1.12 -3.48 -6.60
CA ILE A 135 0.48 -2.47 -7.45
C ILE A 135 1.38 -1.23 -7.50
N PRO A 136 1.91 -0.86 -8.68
CA PRO A 136 2.62 0.39 -8.85
C PRO A 136 1.67 1.60 -8.75
N THR A 137 2.13 2.66 -8.11
CA THR A 137 1.52 4.00 -8.17
C THR A 137 2.61 5.06 -8.21
N THR A 138 2.23 6.31 -8.38
CA THR A 138 3.16 7.45 -8.42
C THR A 138 2.87 8.45 -7.30
N VAL A 139 3.92 9.11 -6.85
CA VAL A 139 3.86 10.28 -5.97
C VAL A 139 4.42 11.47 -6.73
N THR A 140 3.62 12.52 -6.87
CA THR A 140 4.04 13.77 -7.51
C THR A 140 4.53 14.75 -6.47
N HIS A 141 5.77 15.21 -6.61
CA HIS A 141 6.38 16.25 -5.79
C HIS A 141 6.49 17.54 -6.59
N ASP A 142 5.95 18.64 -6.05
CA ASP A 142 6.18 19.99 -6.58
C ASP A 142 7.45 20.57 -5.95
N SER A 143 8.50 20.69 -6.75
CA SER A 143 9.74 21.37 -6.36
C SER A 143 9.91 22.59 -7.25
N ASN A 144 9.69 23.77 -6.66
CA ASN A 144 9.84 25.07 -7.32
C ASN A 144 9.10 25.20 -8.66
N GLY A 145 7.86 24.71 -8.73
CA GLY A 145 7.02 24.76 -9.93
C GLY A 145 7.31 23.67 -10.95
N THR A 146 8.20 22.73 -10.62
CA THR A 146 8.46 21.53 -11.43
C THR A 146 7.95 20.29 -10.74
N ASN A 147 7.10 19.54 -11.45
CA ASN A 147 6.57 18.27 -10.98
C ASN A 147 7.57 17.14 -11.25
N ILE A 148 7.94 16.44 -10.18
CA ILE A 148 8.78 15.25 -10.22
C ILE A 148 7.94 14.06 -9.79
N ASN A 149 7.92 13.00 -10.59
CA ASN A 149 7.16 11.79 -10.29
C ASN A 149 8.08 10.70 -9.75
N GLU A 150 7.74 10.16 -8.58
CA GLU A 150 8.36 9.02 -7.95
C GLU A 150 7.44 7.80 -8.11
N THR A 151 7.91 6.71 -8.73
CA THR A 151 7.16 5.45 -8.77
C THR A 151 7.41 4.66 -7.49
N VAL A 152 6.34 4.21 -6.85
CA VAL A 152 6.37 3.32 -5.67
C VAL A 152 5.52 2.08 -5.93
N GLU A 153 5.90 0.97 -5.30
CA GLU A 153 5.17 -0.29 -5.39
C GLU A 153 4.50 -0.59 -4.04
N VAL A 154 3.19 -0.77 -4.04
CA VAL A 154 2.42 -1.20 -2.87
C VAL A 154 2.36 -2.72 -2.85
N PRO A 155 2.99 -3.41 -1.88
CA PRO A 155 2.87 -4.85 -1.75
C PRO A 155 1.46 -5.24 -1.32
N VAL A 156 0.92 -6.27 -1.96
CA VAL A 156 -0.44 -6.76 -1.70
C VAL A 156 -0.37 -8.17 -1.13
N LEU A 157 -1.18 -8.43 -0.11
CA LEU A 157 -1.40 -9.75 0.45
C LEU A 157 -2.88 -10.11 0.32
N VAL A 158 -3.14 -11.23 -0.33
CA VAL A 158 -4.50 -11.76 -0.52
C VAL A 158 -4.72 -12.92 0.44
N LEU A 159 -5.69 -12.75 1.34
CA LEU A 159 -6.10 -13.77 2.30
C LEU A 159 -7.16 -14.70 1.68
N PRO A 160 -7.06 -16.03 1.88
CA PRO A 160 -8.06 -16.95 1.36
C PRO A 160 -9.42 -16.69 2.01
N LYS A 161 -10.51 -17.01 1.29
CA LYS A 161 -11.85 -17.10 1.88
C LYS A 161 -12.34 -18.54 1.83
N ALA A 162 -12.92 -19.00 2.93
CA ALA A 162 -13.62 -20.27 2.98
C ALA A 162 -15.11 -20.04 2.67
N THR A 163 -15.71 -20.95 1.92
CA THR A 163 -17.16 -21.07 1.73
C THR A 163 -17.52 -22.54 1.75
N GLY A 164 -18.77 -22.88 2.09
CA GLY A 164 -19.18 -24.26 1.98
C GLY A 164 -20.66 -24.47 2.21
N GLU A 165 -21.04 -25.74 2.21
CA GLU A 165 -22.44 -26.14 2.36
C GLU A 165 -22.55 -27.23 3.41
N VAL A 166 -23.72 -27.28 4.05
CA VAL A 166 -24.11 -28.33 5.00
C VAL A 166 -25.54 -28.76 4.73
N GLU A 167 -25.84 -29.98 5.09
CA GLU A 167 -27.19 -30.53 5.03
C GLU A 167 -27.75 -30.73 6.44
N VAL A 168 -28.99 -30.32 6.66
CA VAL A 168 -29.76 -30.55 7.89
C VAL A 168 -31.11 -31.21 7.56
N HIS A 169 -31.74 -31.84 8.54
CA HIS A 169 -33.09 -32.39 8.35
C HIS A 169 -34.16 -31.29 8.34
N LYS A 170 -35.26 -31.54 7.62
CA LYS A 170 -36.46 -30.71 7.68
C LYS A 170 -36.92 -30.52 9.13
N GLY A 171 -37.16 -29.28 9.53
CA GLY A 171 -37.57 -28.90 10.88
C GLY A 171 -36.44 -28.87 11.91
N ALA A 172 -35.17 -28.97 11.50
CA ALA A 172 -34.04 -28.78 12.41
C ALA A 172 -34.12 -27.41 13.11
N SER A 173 -33.75 -27.37 14.39
CA SER A 173 -33.78 -26.13 15.18
C SER A 173 -32.73 -25.14 14.70
N VAL A 174 -32.96 -23.85 14.98
CA VAL A 174 -31.99 -22.78 14.69
C VAL A 174 -30.64 -23.06 15.35
N ASP A 175 -30.64 -23.54 16.60
CA ASP A 175 -29.40 -23.90 17.31
C ASP A 175 -28.63 -25.00 16.58
N LYS A 176 -29.34 -26.00 16.05
CA LYS A 176 -28.68 -27.07 15.28
C LYS A 176 -28.09 -26.54 13.99
N VAL A 177 -28.79 -25.64 13.29
CA VAL A 177 -28.28 -24.98 12.07
C VAL A 177 -27.00 -24.18 12.39
N LYS A 178 -26.99 -23.42 13.49
CA LYS A 178 -25.82 -22.67 13.94
C LYS A 178 -24.65 -23.59 14.28
N GLU A 179 -24.91 -24.68 15.00
CA GLU A 179 -23.89 -25.68 15.37
C GLU A 179 -23.21 -26.28 14.14
N VAL A 180 -23.99 -26.77 13.16
CA VAL A 180 -23.43 -27.40 11.95
C VAL A 180 -22.72 -26.38 11.06
N ALA A 181 -23.23 -25.15 10.95
CA ALA A 181 -22.58 -24.10 10.18
C ALA A 181 -21.21 -23.74 10.79
N LYS A 182 -21.14 -23.57 12.11
CA LYS A 182 -19.90 -23.29 12.82
C LYS A 182 -18.89 -24.44 12.65
N ALA A 183 -19.32 -25.68 12.85
CA ALA A 183 -18.45 -26.85 12.67
C ALA A 183 -17.91 -26.96 11.23
N LYS A 184 -18.74 -26.64 10.23
CA LYS A 184 -18.31 -26.61 8.84
C LYS A 184 -17.27 -25.51 8.59
N ALA A 185 -17.50 -24.30 9.09
CA ALA A 185 -16.54 -23.21 8.97
C ALA A 185 -15.19 -23.54 9.63
N GLN A 186 -15.20 -24.17 10.80
CA GLN A 186 -13.99 -24.69 11.47
C GLN A 186 -13.27 -25.71 10.58
N THR A 187 -14.00 -26.70 10.07
CA THR A 187 -13.42 -27.73 9.17
C THR A 187 -12.78 -27.11 7.92
N LEU A 188 -13.43 -26.13 7.29
CA LEU A 188 -12.93 -25.46 6.09
C LEU A 188 -11.65 -24.65 6.38
N THR A 189 -11.63 -23.91 7.50
CA THR A 189 -10.46 -23.11 7.89
C THR A 189 -9.31 -23.95 8.42
N GLU A 190 -9.60 -25.19 8.85
CA GLU A 190 -8.59 -26.15 9.28
C GLU A 190 -7.98 -26.97 8.15
N ALA A 191 -8.63 -26.99 6.98
CA ALA A 191 -8.21 -27.78 5.83
C ALA A 191 -6.80 -27.39 5.35
N ALA A 192 -6.01 -28.40 4.93
CA ALA A 192 -4.60 -28.22 4.61
C ALA A 192 -4.37 -27.30 3.41
N ASP A 193 -5.25 -27.34 2.41
CA ASP A 193 -5.24 -26.46 1.24
C ASP A 193 -5.56 -25.01 1.62
N PHE A 194 -6.48 -24.80 2.55
CA PHE A 194 -6.79 -23.48 3.09
C PHE A 194 -5.62 -22.92 3.92
N LYS A 195 -5.10 -23.71 4.86
CA LYS A 195 -3.93 -23.31 5.68
C LYS A 195 -2.69 -23.08 4.83
N GLY A 196 -2.49 -23.86 3.77
CA GLY A 196 -1.36 -23.72 2.86
C GLY A 196 -1.37 -22.38 2.10
N LYS A 197 -2.53 -21.72 1.97
CA LYS A 197 -2.66 -20.38 1.37
C LYS A 197 -2.50 -19.24 2.37
N LEU A 198 -2.44 -19.53 3.67
CA LEU A 198 -2.23 -18.49 4.68
C LEU A 198 -0.77 -18.00 4.62
N PRO A 199 -0.53 -16.69 4.78
CA PRO A 199 0.83 -16.18 4.92
C PRO A 199 1.49 -16.75 6.18
N THR A 200 2.82 -16.80 6.18
CA THR A 200 3.59 -17.33 7.30
C THR A 200 3.23 -16.63 8.61
N GLY A 201 2.96 -17.42 9.65
CA GLY A 201 2.60 -16.92 10.98
C GLY A 201 1.16 -16.42 11.13
N ALA A 202 0.35 -16.44 10.06
CA ALA A 202 -1.05 -16.07 10.17
C ALA A 202 -1.94 -17.20 10.69
N THR A 203 -3.00 -16.81 11.38
CA THR A 203 -3.97 -17.74 11.97
C THR A 203 -5.40 -17.29 11.65
N VAL A 204 -6.33 -18.23 11.67
CA VAL A 204 -7.77 -17.96 11.51
C VAL A 204 -8.52 -18.57 12.68
N THR A 205 -9.41 -17.80 13.28
CA THR A 205 -10.30 -18.27 14.36
C THR A 205 -11.75 -18.09 13.95
N VAL A 206 -12.57 -19.12 14.14
CA VAL A 206 -14.01 -19.08 13.88
C VAL A 206 -14.75 -18.69 15.17
N GLY A 207 -15.57 -17.65 15.08
CA GLY A 207 -16.35 -17.11 16.18
C GLY A 207 -17.74 -17.73 16.34
N ASP A 208 -18.49 -17.24 17.32
CA ASP A 208 -19.89 -17.60 17.53
C ASP A 208 -20.84 -16.84 16.58
N ILE A 209 -21.90 -17.51 16.14
CA ILE A 209 -22.91 -16.93 15.24
C ILE A 209 -23.88 -16.08 16.06
N THR A 210 -23.61 -14.78 16.12
CA THR A 210 -24.46 -13.80 16.82
C THR A 210 -25.62 -13.31 15.97
N GLU A 211 -25.54 -13.42 14.65
CA GLU A 211 -26.63 -13.03 13.74
C GLU A 211 -27.87 -13.92 13.91
N GLU A 212 -29.03 -13.34 13.61
CA GLU A 212 -30.31 -14.04 13.62
C GLU A 212 -30.37 -15.02 12.43
N VAL A 213 -30.68 -16.28 12.74
CA VAL A 213 -30.86 -17.33 11.73
C VAL A 213 -32.34 -17.71 11.74
N LEU A 214 -33.00 -17.54 10.60
CA LEU A 214 -34.44 -17.76 10.50
C LEU A 214 -34.79 -19.24 10.58
N ALA A 215 -35.73 -19.61 11.45
CA ALA A 215 -36.25 -20.97 11.55
C ALA A 215 -36.92 -21.46 10.25
N THR A 216 -37.34 -20.55 9.37
CA THR A 216 -37.93 -20.87 8.08
C THR A 216 -36.95 -21.54 7.11
N ILE A 217 -35.63 -21.40 7.35
CA ILE A 217 -34.59 -22.04 6.52
C ILE A 217 -34.78 -23.57 6.47
N THR A 218 -35.21 -24.20 7.57
CA THR A 218 -35.37 -25.67 7.66
C THR A 218 -36.80 -26.14 7.45
N ALA A 219 -37.75 -25.23 7.20
CA ALA A 219 -39.18 -25.56 7.14
C ALA A 219 -39.55 -26.48 5.95
N GLU A 220 -38.78 -26.42 4.87
CA GLU A 220 -39.01 -27.19 3.64
C GLU A 220 -37.73 -27.82 3.13
N LYS A 221 -37.84 -29.01 2.53
CA LYS A 221 -36.73 -29.67 1.86
C LYS A 221 -36.25 -28.87 0.65
N GLY A 222 -34.98 -28.98 0.32
CA GLY A 222 -34.38 -28.38 -0.88
C GLY A 222 -32.95 -27.92 -0.65
N THR A 223 -32.30 -27.49 -1.72
CA THR A 223 -30.96 -26.90 -1.68
C THR A 223 -31.03 -25.38 -1.56
N ASN A 224 -29.96 -24.74 -1.09
CA ASN A 224 -29.84 -23.29 -0.99
C ASN A 224 -30.98 -22.61 -0.22
N LYS A 225 -31.43 -23.21 0.89
CA LYS A 225 -32.56 -22.68 1.68
C LYS A 225 -32.21 -21.44 2.49
N GLY A 226 -30.92 -21.16 2.64
CA GLY A 226 -30.40 -19.95 3.26
C GLY A 226 -28.87 -20.00 3.36
N VAL A 227 -28.27 -18.87 3.74
CA VAL A 227 -26.84 -18.77 4.03
C VAL A 227 -26.68 -18.29 5.46
N VAL A 228 -25.84 -18.98 6.23
CA VAL A 228 -25.43 -18.56 7.57
C VAL A 228 -24.01 -18.02 7.49
N ASN A 229 -23.83 -16.76 7.84
CA ASN A 229 -22.51 -16.12 7.85
C ASN A 229 -21.83 -16.40 9.19
N VAL A 230 -20.85 -17.30 9.21
CA VAL A 230 -20.11 -17.63 10.43
C VAL A 230 -18.97 -16.64 10.62
N PRO A 231 -18.89 -15.88 11.73
CA PRO A 231 -17.79 -14.93 11.93
C PRO A 231 -16.43 -15.60 11.94
N ALA A 232 -15.43 -14.96 11.32
CA ALA A 232 -14.06 -15.40 11.33
C ALA A 232 -13.10 -14.21 11.46
N THR A 233 -12.00 -14.42 12.18
CA THR A 233 -10.96 -13.42 12.38
C THR A 233 -9.62 -13.99 11.93
N TYR A 234 -8.97 -13.29 11.01
CA TYR A 234 -7.62 -13.58 10.54
C TYR A 234 -6.67 -12.70 11.34
N THR A 235 -5.59 -13.28 11.87
CA THR A 235 -4.51 -12.53 12.49
C THR A 235 -3.29 -12.62 11.59
N VAL A 236 -2.81 -11.49 11.11
CA VAL A 236 -1.64 -11.38 10.23
C VAL A 236 -0.72 -10.32 10.82
N ASP A 237 0.54 -10.66 11.08
CA ASP A 237 1.52 -9.74 11.66
C ASP A 237 1.01 -9.05 12.95
N GLY A 238 0.20 -9.76 13.76
CA GLY A 238 -0.41 -9.24 14.98
C GLY A 238 -1.65 -8.36 14.79
N LYS A 239 -2.07 -8.08 13.55
CA LYS A 239 -3.27 -7.31 13.22
C LYS A 239 -4.45 -8.22 12.88
N ALA A 240 -5.62 -7.89 13.42
CA ALA A 240 -6.87 -8.62 13.19
C ALA A 240 -7.60 -8.10 11.93
N TYR A 241 -8.11 -9.03 11.13
CA TYR A 241 -8.92 -8.80 9.94
C TYR A 241 -10.19 -9.66 10.05
N ASN A 242 -11.33 -9.02 10.27
CA ASN A 242 -12.61 -9.69 10.46
C ASN A 242 -13.31 -9.94 9.13
N THR A 243 -13.95 -11.09 9.00
CA THR A 243 -14.76 -11.47 7.86
C THR A 243 -15.78 -12.53 8.28
N THR A 244 -16.49 -13.12 7.32
CA THR A 244 -17.40 -14.22 7.55
C THR A 244 -17.11 -15.38 6.59
N VAL A 245 -17.41 -16.60 7.05
CA VAL A 245 -17.45 -17.81 6.24
C VAL A 245 -18.91 -18.09 5.91
N PRO A 246 -19.37 -17.82 4.68
CA PRO A 246 -20.74 -18.12 4.29
C PRO A 246 -20.91 -19.63 4.17
N VAL A 247 -21.89 -20.15 4.92
CA VAL A 247 -22.29 -21.56 4.88
C VAL A 247 -23.71 -21.67 4.35
N THR A 248 -23.86 -22.25 3.18
CA THR A 248 -25.16 -22.55 2.58
C THR A 248 -25.82 -23.72 3.30
N ILE A 249 -27.10 -23.56 3.64
CA ILE A 249 -27.90 -24.60 4.30
C ILE A 249 -28.78 -25.30 3.27
N ASN A 250 -28.56 -26.61 3.15
CA ASN A 250 -29.40 -27.54 2.40
C ASN A 250 -30.28 -28.32 3.39
N VAL A 251 -31.50 -28.69 2.98
CA VAL A 251 -32.48 -29.36 3.84
C VAL A 251 -32.91 -30.67 3.23
N ALA A 252 -32.55 -31.77 3.88
CA ALA A 252 -33.03 -33.11 3.55
C ALA A 252 -34.48 -33.31 4.00
N GLY A 253 -35.30 -33.89 3.13
CA GLY A 253 -36.61 -34.40 3.51
C GLY A 253 -36.51 -35.83 4.05
N SER A 254 -37.20 -36.17 5.14
CA SER A 254 -37.39 -37.58 5.49
C SER A 254 -38.37 -38.21 4.52
N GLU A 255 -38.03 -39.35 3.92
CA GLU A 255 -39.02 -40.20 3.25
C GLU A 255 -39.94 -40.79 4.32
N THR A 256 -41.23 -40.44 4.30
CA THR A 256 -42.23 -41.20 5.05
C THR A 256 -42.41 -42.55 4.37
N LYS A 257 -41.87 -43.63 4.95
CA LYS A 257 -42.30 -44.99 4.63
C LYS A 257 -43.80 -45.09 4.91
N ARG A 258 -44.64 -45.07 3.86
CA ARG A 258 -46.04 -45.48 3.95
C ARG A 258 -46.06 -46.97 4.26
N TYR A 259 -46.34 -47.34 5.51
CA TYR A 259 -46.80 -48.69 5.82
C TYR A 259 -48.28 -48.78 5.42
N ILE A 260 -48.55 -49.46 4.32
CA ILE A 260 -49.89 -49.95 4.00
C ILE A 260 -50.15 -51.20 4.86
N HIS A 261 -51.18 -51.12 5.72
CA HIS A 261 -51.74 -52.27 6.45
C HIS A 261 -52.82 -52.92 5.59
#